data_AF-A0A022R006-F1
#
_entry.id   AF-A0A022R006-F1
#
_cell.length_a   1.000
_cell.length_b   1.000
_cell.length_c   1.000
_cell.angle_alpha   90.00
_cell.angle_beta   90.00
_cell.angle_gamma   90.00
#
_symmetry.space_group_name_H-M   'P 1'
#
loop_
_entity.id
_entity.type
_entity.pdbx_description
1 polymer ?
#
loop_
_entity_poly.entity_id
_entity_poly.type
_entity_poly.pdbx_seq_one_letter_code
_entity_poly.pdbx_strand_id
1 'polypeptide(L)'
;MPLGFFKVAQSGRLQEDNNVSWRGDSCLKDGSSLSEDLSGGYYDVGDAIKFNFPQSFAMTLLSWSVVEYNAKYEASGELNHVKETIKWGTDYLLKTFNNSVDTIDRVVTQVGRGGCPSGTDPNDHSCWMRPEDIDYERPVTECHRCSDLAVEMAATLASPLIVFKDSILYSHQLIRGAETLFQFAREQRGLYNIENQAANFYKSTSYWDEFVWRATWLYYATGNISYLELATAPALATRVGALERSHRVFSWDNKLLGAQVLLTRVRIFLSPGYPYEQILNEFHKQTELSMCSFYRTTPRSTEHE
;
A
#
# COMPACT_ATOMS: atom_id res chain seq x y z
N MET A 1 -9.47 7.82 -9.60
CA MET A 1 -9.96 8.63 -8.47
C MET A 1 -9.54 10.07 -8.71
N PRO A 2 -10.42 11.08 -8.53
CA PRO A 2 -10.01 12.48 -8.69
C PRO A 2 -8.96 12.85 -7.64
N LEU A 3 -7.83 13.44 -8.04
CA LEU A 3 -6.73 13.80 -7.11
C LEU A 3 -7.16 14.76 -6.01
N GLY A 4 -8.15 15.63 -6.28
CA GLY A 4 -8.73 16.53 -5.28
C GLY A 4 -9.33 15.82 -4.05
N PHE A 5 -9.72 14.55 -4.16
CA PHE A 5 -10.16 13.77 -3.00
C PHE A 5 -9.03 13.54 -1.99
N PHE A 6 -7.79 13.30 -2.45
CA PHE A 6 -6.67 13.10 -1.55
C PHE A 6 -6.34 14.37 -0.77
N LYS A 7 -6.40 15.55 -1.39
CA LYS A 7 -6.24 16.84 -0.69
C LYS A 7 -7.24 17.01 0.46
N VAL A 8 -8.47 16.55 0.25
CA VAL A 8 -9.54 16.55 1.26
C VAL A 8 -9.31 15.54 2.38
N ALA A 9 -8.52 14.48 2.16
CA ALA A 9 -8.24 13.45 3.15
C ALA A 9 -6.94 13.71 3.95
N GLN A 10 -6.13 14.72 3.60
CA GLN A 10 -4.86 14.99 4.29
C GLN A 10 -5.06 15.31 5.77
N SER A 11 -4.27 14.69 6.64
CA SER A 11 -4.18 14.99 8.09
C SER A 11 -2.88 15.71 8.40
N GLY A 12 -2.79 16.43 9.52
CA GLY A 12 -1.59 17.18 9.91
C GLY A 12 -1.62 18.65 9.47
N ARG A 13 -0.43 19.24 9.36
CA ARG A 13 -0.26 20.64 8.92
C ARG A 13 -0.33 20.72 7.41
N LEU A 14 -1.39 21.31 6.86
CA LEU A 14 -1.63 21.40 5.42
C LEU A 14 -0.66 22.39 4.76
N GLN A 15 -0.34 22.14 3.49
CA GLN A 15 0.45 23.10 2.71
C GLN A 15 -0.39 24.35 2.41
N GLU A 16 0.26 25.52 2.32
CA GLU A 16 -0.42 26.81 2.09
C GLU A 16 -1.23 26.83 0.77
N ASP A 17 -0.84 26.01 -0.20
CA ASP A 17 -1.45 25.86 -1.52
C ASP A 17 -2.34 24.61 -1.65
N ASN A 18 -2.85 24.07 -0.54
CA ASN A 18 -3.77 22.92 -0.57
C ASN A 18 -5.05 23.22 -1.39
N ASN A 19 -5.41 24.48 -1.65
CA ASN A 19 -6.54 24.89 -2.51
C ASN A 19 -7.91 24.31 -2.10
N VAL A 20 -8.03 23.77 -0.88
CA VAL A 20 -9.28 23.29 -0.27
C VAL A 20 -9.60 24.20 0.91
N SER A 21 -10.36 25.28 0.65
CA SER A 21 -10.58 26.38 1.59
C SER A 21 -11.31 26.02 2.89
N TRP A 22 -11.98 24.87 2.93
CA TRP A 22 -12.75 24.38 4.06
C TRP A 22 -12.02 23.32 4.90
N ARG A 23 -10.79 22.96 4.51
CA ARG A 23 -9.89 22.10 5.29
C ARG A 23 -8.83 22.97 5.98
N GLY A 24 -8.48 22.60 7.21
CA GLY A 24 -7.43 23.25 8.00
C GLY A 24 -6.48 22.24 8.64
N ASP A 25 -5.50 22.77 9.37
CA ASP A 25 -4.56 21.97 10.15
C ASP A 25 -5.29 21.14 11.21
N SER A 26 -5.04 19.83 11.24
CA SER A 26 -5.74 18.90 12.12
C SER A 26 -4.82 17.83 12.69
N CYS A 27 -5.19 17.27 13.84
CA CYS A 27 -4.47 16.15 14.49
C CYS A 27 -2.94 16.35 14.65
N LEU A 28 -2.52 17.60 14.92
CA LEU A 28 -1.10 17.97 15.03
C LEU A 28 -0.35 17.34 16.22
N LYS A 29 -1.09 16.71 17.15
CA LYS A 29 -0.55 16.03 18.34
C LYS A 29 -0.45 14.51 18.17
N ASP A 30 -0.81 13.98 17.00
CA ASP A 30 -0.68 12.55 16.72
C ASP A 30 0.76 12.08 16.97
N GLY A 31 0.95 11.06 17.82
CA GLY A 31 2.27 10.54 18.20
C GLY A 31 2.84 11.08 19.51
N SER A 32 2.25 12.10 20.12
CA SER A 32 2.79 12.72 21.33
C SER A 32 2.93 11.76 22.52
N SER A 33 2.06 10.74 22.61
CA SER A 33 2.14 9.69 23.64
C SER A 33 3.40 8.82 23.53
N LEU A 34 4.00 8.75 22.34
CA LEU A 34 5.26 8.04 22.08
C LEU A 34 6.46 8.98 22.01
N SER A 35 6.27 10.29 22.24
CA SER A 35 7.28 11.32 21.96
C SER A 35 7.74 11.35 20.50
N GLU A 36 6.84 11.01 19.57
CA GLU A 36 7.08 10.99 18.13
C GLU A 36 6.17 11.98 17.40
N ASP A 37 6.61 12.48 16.25
CA ASP A 37 5.72 13.22 15.33
C ASP A 37 5.08 12.22 14.37
N LEU A 38 3.80 11.94 14.58
CA LEU A 38 2.98 11.17 13.63
C LEU A 38 1.93 12.06 12.96
N SER A 39 2.10 13.38 12.93
CA SER A 39 1.26 14.27 12.11
C SER A 39 1.54 14.05 10.62
N GLY A 40 0.51 14.23 9.78
CA GLY A 40 0.55 13.91 8.36
C GLY A 40 -0.32 12.72 8.00
N GLY A 41 -0.16 12.24 6.76
CA GLY A 41 -0.87 11.07 6.24
C GLY A 41 -2.28 11.39 5.78
N TYR A 42 -3.09 10.36 5.61
CA TYR A 42 -4.46 10.46 5.14
C TYR A 42 -5.43 9.88 6.16
N TYR A 43 -6.52 10.58 6.37
CA TYR A 43 -7.73 9.99 6.93
C TYR A 43 -8.25 8.95 5.95
N ASP A 44 -8.70 7.81 6.48
CA ASP A 44 -9.03 6.64 5.67
C ASP A 44 -10.31 6.84 4.86
N VAL A 45 -11.38 7.28 5.52
CA VAL A 45 -12.70 7.47 4.91
C VAL A 45 -13.35 8.76 5.40
N GLY A 46 -14.57 8.69 5.96
CA GLY A 46 -15.27 9.81 6.59
C GLY A 46 -14.96 9.96 8.09
N ASP A 47 -14.12 9.09 8.65
CA ASP A 47 -13.58 9.23 10.00
C ASP A 47 -12.23 9.99 9.96
N ALA A 48 -11.66 10.24 11.14
CA ALA A 48 -10.32 10.82 11.25
C ALA A 48 -9.26 9.77 11.63
N ILE A 49 -9.52 8.48 11.36
CA ILE A 49 -8.57 7.41 11.66
C ILE A 49 -7.57 7.30 10.51
N LYS A 50 -6.30 7.09 10.85
CA LYS A 50 -5.25 6.78 9.87
C LYS A 50 -4.97 5.30 9.91
N PHE A 51 -5.58 4.53 9.01
CA PHE A 51 -5.29 3.11 8.83
C PHE A 51 -4.14 2.93 7.83
N ASN A 52 -2.97 2.52 8.32
CA ASN A 52 -1.78 2.50 7.48
C ASN A 52 -1.83 1.40 6.41
N PHE A 53 -2.60 0.33 6.60
CA PHE A 53 -2.68 -0.76 5.62
C PHE A 53 -3.40 -0.36 4.31
N PRO A 54 -4.67 0.10 4.32
CA PRO A 54 -5.34 0.59 3.13
C PRO A 54 -4.68 1.87 2.58
N GLN A 55 -4.15 2.75 3.42
CA GLN A 55 -3.42 3.94 2.98
C GLN A 55 -2.19 3.58 2.15
N SER A 56 -1.41 2.59 2.60
CA SER A 56 -0.23 2.09 1.88
C SER A 56 -0.64 1.56 0.50
N PHE A 57 -1.66 0.70 0.45
CA PHE A 57 -2.22 0.21 -0.81
C PHE A 57 -2.65 1.32 -1.77
N ALA A 58 -3.35 2.35 -1.28
CA ALA A 58 -3.78 3.48 -2.09
C ALA A 58 -2.59 4.24 -2.70
N MET A 59 -1.51 4.44 -1.94
CA MET A 59 -0.29 5.11 -2.42
C MET A 59 0.50 4.25 -3.41
N THR A 60 0.53 2.93 -3.22
CA THR A 60 1.11 2.00 -4.22
C THR A 60 0.34 2.07 -5.54
N LEU A 61 -1.00 2.07 -5.49
CA LEU A 61 -1.83 2.20 -6.69
C LEU A 61 -1.69 3.55 -7.38
N LEU A 62 -1.59 4.63 -6.60
CA LEU A 62 -1.38 5.95 -7.16
C LEU A 62 -0.04 6.03 -7.89
N SER A 63 1.01 5.48 -7.28
CA SER A 63 2.34 5.35 -7.89
C SER A 63 2.29 4.49 -9.16
N TRP A 64 1.61 3.34 -9.13
CA TRP A 64 1.41 2.51 -10.32
C TRP A 64 0.73 3.29 -11.45
N SER A 65 -0.32 4.06 -11.14
CA SER A 65 -1.01 4.86 -12.13
C SER A 65 -0.09 5.88 -12.81
N VAL A 66 0.85 6.48 -12.07
CA VAL A 66 1.84 7.42 -12.64
C VAL A 66 2.84 6.68 -13.51
N VAL A 67 3.25 5.47 -13.13
CA VAL A 67 4.14 4.64 -13.96
C VAL A 67 3.48 4.28 -15.29
N GLU A 68 2.19 3.93 -15.30
CA GLU A 68 1.47 3.55 -16.53
C GLU A 68 1.06 4.77 -17.39
N TYR A 69 0.69 5.87 -16.75
CA TYR A 69 0.04 7.01 -17.41
C TYR A 69 0.78 8.32 -17.22
N ASN A 70 2.10 8.29 -17.03
CA ASN A 70 2.95 9.47 -16.79
C ASN A 70 2.65 10.62 -17.77
N ALA A 71 2.71 10.33 -19.07
CA ALA A 71 2.45 11.32 -20.13
C ALA A 71 1.03 11.89 -20.10
N LYS A 72 0.04 11.14 -19.60
CA LYS A 72 -1.34 11.65 -19.46
C LYS A 72 -1.47 12.59 -18.27
N TYR A 73 -0.80 12.29 -17.15
CA TYR A 73 -0.71 13.20 -16.01
C TYR A 73 0.03 14.49 -16.39
N GLU A 74 1.08 14.40 -17.21
CA GLU A 74 1.79 15.56 -17.73
C GLU A 74 0.89 16.39 -18.65
N ALA A 75 0.23 15.75 -19.62
CA ALA A 75 -0.68 16.43 -20.54
C ALA A 75 -1.89 17.07 -19.85
N SER A 76 -2.34 16.54 -18.72
CA SER A 76 -3.43 17.13 -17.92
C SER A 76 -2.96 18.17 -16.91
N GLY A 77 -1.65 18.43 -16.79
CA GLY A 77 -1.08 19.35 -15.79
C GLY A 77 -1.13 18.84 -14.35
N GLU A 78 -1.41 17.55 -14.13
CA GLU A 78 -1.63 16.95 -12.81
C GLU A 78 -0.43 16.14 -12.31
N LEU A 79 0.66 16.06 -13.09
CA LEU A 79 1.84 15.26 -12.73
C LEU A 79 2.49 15.69 -11.41
N ASN A 80 2.58 16.99 -11.14
CA ASN A 80 3.13 17.47 -9.87
C ASN A 80 2.18 17.21 -8.72
N HIS A 81 0.88 17.43 -8.91
CA HIS A 81 -0.14 17.18 -7.90
C HIS A 81 -0.18 15.70 -7.47
N VAL A 82 -0.12 14.76 -8.42
CA VAL A 82 -0.07 13.33 -8.07
C VAL A 82 1.25 12.96 -7.38
N LYS A 83 2.38 13.56 -7.77
CA LYS A 83 3.66 13.38 -7.07
C LYS A 83 3.58 13.88 -5.63
N GLU A 84 3.08 15.08 -5.41
CA GLU A 84 2.87 15.65 -4.06
C GLU A 84 1.94 14.77 -3.22
N THR A 85 0.87 14.25 -3.82
CA THR A 85 -0.07 13.32 -3.18
C THR A 85 0.64 12.05 -2.71
N ILE A 86 1.43 11.42 -3.58
CA ILE A 86 2.22 10.23 -3.23
C ILE A 86 3.22 10.57 -2.12
N LYS A 87 3.96 11.68 -2.29
CA LYS A 87 4.97 12.15 -1.35
C LYS A 87 4.40 12.38 0.04
N TRP A 88 3.22 12.99 0.15
CA TRP A 88 2.53 13.21 1.42
C TRP A 88 2.27 11.90 2.18
N GLY A 89 1.82 10.87 1.47
CA GLY A 89 1.58 9.55 2.04
C GLY A 89 2.88 8.87 2.47
N THR A 90 3.89 8.86 1.60
CA THR A 90 5.17 8.19 1.89
C THR A 90 5.99 8.91 2.96
N ASP A 91 5.95 10.24 3.02
CA ASP A 91 6.58 11.02 4.09
C ASP A 91 5.99 10.66 5.45
N TYR A 92 4.67 10.49 5.53
CA TYR A 92 4.02 10.04 6.76
C TYR A 92 4.36 8.59 7.10
N LEU A 93 4.34 7.66 6.14
CA LEU A 93 4.73 6.26 6.39
C LEU A 93 6.19 6.14 6.84
N LEU A 94 7.07 7.03 6.39
CA LEU A 94 8.44 7.10 6.88
C LEU A 94 8.54 7.54 8.35
N LYS A 95 7.51 8.18 8.92
CA LYS A 95 7.44 8.53 10.36
C LYS A 95 6.91 7.38 11.23
N THR A 96 6.26 6.36 10.64
CA THR A 96 5.58 5.29 11.40
C THR A 96 6.52 4.15 11.84
N PHE A 97 7.82 4.31 11.64
CA PHE A 97 8.89 3.43 12.11
C PHE A 97 10.21 4.21 12.14
N ASN A 98 11.22 3.71 12.83
CA ASN A 98 12.55 4.34 12.82
C ASN A 98 13.26 4.08 11.48
N ASN A 99 13.04 4.97 10.51
CA ASN A 99 13.63 4.89 9.16
C ASN A 99 15.14 5.22 9.11
N SER A 100 15.75 5.57 10.25
CA SER A 100 17.16 5.96 10.35
C SER A 100 18.08 4.80 10.71
N VAL A 101 17.51 3.62 10.99
CA VAL A 101 18.22 2.38 11.34
C VAL A 101 17.82 1.25 10.38
N ASP A 102 18.66 0.22 10.32
CA ASP A 102 18.47 -0.88 9.37
C ASP A 102 17.56 -1.99 9.95
N THR A 103 17.51 -2.09 11.28
CA THR A 103 16.66 -3.04 12.00
C THR A 103 15.73 -2.32 12.96
N ILE A 104 14.45 -2.67 12.90
CA ILE A 104 13.40 -2.15 13.78
C ILE A 104 12.69 -3.32 14.46
N ASP A 105 12.04 -3.05 15.58
CA ASP A 105 11.26 -4.02 16.37
C ASP A 105 9.76 -3.70 16.41
N ARG A 106 9.35 -2.52 15.90
CA ARG A 106 7.96 -2.10 15.82
C ARG A 106 7.65 -1.26 14.59
N VAL A 107 6.38 -1.29 14.20
CA VAL A 107 5.77 -0.42 13.18
C VAL A 107 4.44 0.11 13.73
N VAL A 108 4.15 1.39 13.54
CA VAL A 108 2.84 1.97 13.84
C VAL A 108 1.84 1.51 12.78
N THR A 109 0.73 0.92 13.22
CA THR A 109 -0.31 0.39 12.34
C THR A 109 -1.46 1.37 12.13
N GLN A 110 -1.75 2.18 13.15
CA GLN A 110 -2.93 3.02 13.18
C GLN A 110 -2.73 4.19 14.15
N VAL A 111 -3.35 5.33 13.84
CA VAL A 111 -3.53 6.44 14.78
C VAL A 111 -4.99 6.86 14.80
N GLY A 112 -5.54 7.04 16.00
CA GLY A 112 -6.98 7.21 16.21
C GLY A 112 -7.65 5.87 16.52
N ARG A 113 -8.92 5.91 16.92
CA ARG A 113 -9.67 4.73 17.35
C ARG A 113 -11.11 4.85 16.88
N GLY A 114 -11.63 3.79 16.28
CA GLY A 114 -13.03 3.75 15.83
C GLY A 114 -13.95 3.01 16.80
N GLY A 115 -15.11 2.63 16.30
CA GLY A 115 -16.05 1.70 16.92
C GLY A 115 -16.85 2.27 18.09
N CYS A 116 -17.81 1.46 18.56
CA CYS A 116 -18.51 1.70 19.81
C CYS A 116 -17.82 0.86 20.90
N PRO A 117 -16.91 1.40 21.72
CA PRO A 117 -16.52 0.66 22.91
C PRO A 117 -17.76 0.48 23.78
N SER A 118 -17.73 -0.51 24.66
CA SER A 118 -18.72 -0.71 25.73
C SER A 118 -18.76 0.46 26.75
N GLY A 119 -18.12 1.59 26.44
CA GLY A 119 -17.89 2.74 27.32
C GLY A 119 -18.21 4.07 26.63
N THR A 120 -18.04 5.15 27.38
CA THR A 120 -18.46 6.51 26.99
C THR A 120 -17.35 7.38 26.43
N ASP A 121 -16.14 6.84 26.25
CA ASP A 121 -14.99 7.63 25.79
C ASP A 121 -15.20 8.07 24.33
N PRO A 122 -15.08 9.39 24.04
CA PRO A 122 -15.20 9.91 22.69
C PRO A 122 -14.11 9.34 21.77
N ASN A 123 -14.47 9.05 20.52
CA ASN A 123 -13.57 8.48 19.53
C ASN A 123 -14.01 8.87 18.10
N ASP A 124 -13.23 8.47 17.10
CA ASP A 124 -13.42 8.87 15.70
C ASP A 124 -14.77 8.46 15.09
N HIS A 125 -15.46 7.44 15.63
CA HIS A 125 -16.77 6.99 15.15
C HIS A 125 -17.94 7.45 16.02
N SER A 126 -17.70 7.81 17.28
CA SER A 126 -18.75 8.35 18.17
C SER A 126 -18.89 9.87 18.07
N CYS A 127 -17.86 10.58 17.58
CA CYS A 127 -17.84 12.03 17.46
C CYS A 127 -17.91 12.49 16.00
N TRP A 128 -19.06 13.05 15.59
CA TRP A 128 -19.21 13.70 14.28
C TRP A 128 -18.78 15.15 14.36
N MET A 129 -17.54 15.44 13.95
CA MET A 129 -16.97 16.79 14.02
C MET A 129 -15.95 17.02 12.90
N ARG A 130 -15.53 18.28 12.75
CA ARG A 130 -14.42 18.62 11.87
C ARG A 130 -13.12 18.06 12.45
N PRO A 131 -12.19 17.54 11.63
CA PRO A 131 -10.92 17.01 12.14
C PRO A 131 -10.08 18.08 12.85
N GLU A 132 -10.24 19.35 12.48
CA GLU A 132 -9.59 20.51 13.12
C GLU A 132 -10.09 20.77 14.55
N ASP A 133 -11.28 20.29 14.90
CA ASP A 133 -11.90 20.48 16.22
C ASP A 133 -11.66 19.28 17.16
N ILE A 134 -11.03 18.19 16.70
CA ILE A 134 -10.84 16.98 17.52
C ILE A 134 -10.04 17.31 18.78
N ASP A 135 -10.64 17.07 19.94
CA ASP A 135 -10.08 17.35 21.27
C ASP A 135 -9.92 16.09 22.14
N TYR A 136 -10.43 14.94 21.69
CA TYR A 136 -10.26 13.65 22.36
C TYR A 136 -8.90 12.98 22.07
N GLU A 137 -8.53 12.02 22.90
CA GLU A 137 -7.28 11.28 22.75
C GLU A 137 -7.31 10.38 21.51
N ARG A 138 -6.24 10.46 20.71
CA ARG A 138 -6.05 9.65 19.51
C ARG A 138 -4.91 8.67 19.73
N PRO A 139 -5.20 7.45 20.20
CA PRO A 139 -4.16 6.49 20.55
C PRO A 139 -3.39 6.04 19.31
N VAL A 140 -2.12 5.69 19.53
CA VAL A 140 -1.25 5.09 18.52
C VAL A 140 -1.23 3.59 18.75
N THR A 141 -1.54 2.81 17.72
CA THR A 141 -1.42 1.35 17.76
C THR A 141 -0.12 0.93 17.12
N GLU A 142 0.68 0.17 17.85
CA GLU A 142 1.94 -0.40 17.41
C GLU A 142 1.78 -1.89 17.14
N CYS A 143 2.67 -2.42 16.31
CA CYS A 143 2.76 -3.84 16.07
C CYS A 143 4.22 -4.28 15.97
N HIS A 144 4.50 -5.41 16.60
CA HIS A 144 5.83 -6.03 16.62
C HIS A 144 5.92 -7.24 15.67
N ARG A 145 4.79 -7.71 15.11
CA ARG A 145 4.70 -8.87 14.20
C ARG A 145 3.61 -8.67 13.14
N CYS A 146 3.92 -7.95 12.06
CA CYS A 146 2.96 -7.49 11.04
C CYS A 146 3.59 -7.54 9.65
N SER A 147 3.79 -8.75 9.13
CA SER A 147 4.38 -8.91 7.80
C SER A 147 3.52 -8.30 6.71
N ASP A 148 2.20 -8.46 6.80
CA ASP A 148 1.26 -7.92 5.82
C ASP A 148 1.41 -6.40 5.66
N LEU A 149 1.20 -5.66 6.75
CA LEU A 149 1.32 -4.21 6.74
C LEU A 149 2.74 -3.75 6.37
N ALA A 150 3.78 -4.30 7.00
CA ALA A 150 5.14 -3.84 6.77
C ALA A 150 5.60 -4.11 5.33
N VAL A 151 5.15 -5.20 4.71
CA VAL A 151 5.48 -5.51 3.32
C VAL A 151 4.69 -4.63 2.34
N GLU A 152 3.42 -4.33 2.59
CA GLU A 152 2.66 -3.36 1.77
C GLU A 152 3.26 -1.95 1.90
N MET A 153 3.65 -1.51 3.10
CA MET A 153 4.39 -0.26 3.29
C MET A 153 5.72 -0.28 2.52
N ALA A 154 6.44 -1.40 2.52
CA ALA A 154 7.66 -1.53 1.73
C ALA A 154 7.39 -1.47 0.21
N ALA A 155 6.29 -2.05 -0.29
CA ALA A 155 5.85 -1.89 -1.67
C ALA A 155 5.48 -0.43 -1.99
N THR A 156 4.86 0.26 -1.03
CA THR A 156 4.49 1.68 -1.11
C THR A 156 5.69 2.60 -1.15
N LEU A 157 6.79 2.25 -0.49
CA LEU A 157 8.05 3.00 -0.57
C LEU A 157 8.87 2.61 -1.81
N ALA A 158 8.68 1.41 -2.36
CA ALA A 158 9.36 0.96 -3.57
C ALA A 158 8.75 1.50 -4.88
N SER A 159 7.42 1.46 -5.02
CA SER A 159 6.73 1.87 -6.24
C SER A 159 6.98 3.33 -6.68
N PRO A 160 7.13 4.32 -5.78
CA PRO A 160 7.42 5.70 -6.14
C PRO A 160 8.88 5.94 -6.57
N LEU A 161 9.80 4.98 -6.38
CA LEU A 161 11.19 5.12 -6.83
C LEU A 161 11.26 5.40 -8.34
N ILE A 162 10.35 4.81 -9.11
CA ILE A 162 10.22 5.05 -10.55
C ILE A 162 9.70 6.48 -10.83
N VAL A 163 8.77 6.95 -10.00
CA VAL A 163 8.13 8.27 -10.10
C VAL A 163 9.08 9.41 -9.71
N PHE A 164 9.94 9.18 -8.72
CA PHE A 164 10.89 10.14 -8.14
C PHE A 164 12.35 9.86 -8.50
N LYS A 165 12.59 9.17 -9.63
CA LYS A 165 13.94 8.80 -10.09
C LYS A 165 14.91 9.99 -10.18
N ASP A 166 14.41 11.20 -10.43
CA ASP A 166 15.21 12.42 -10.55
C ASP A 166 15.57 13.03 -9.18
N SER A 167 14.86 12.63 -8.11
CA SER A 167 15.08 13.06 -6.73
C SER A 167 15.94 12.04 -5.97
N ILE A 168 17.26 12.06 -6.22
CA ILE A 168 18.22 11.07 -5.69
C ILE A 168 18.09 10.90 -4.16
N LEU A 169 18.13 12.00 -3.40
CA LEU A 169 18.06 11.95 -1.93
C LEU A 169 16.77 11.30 -1.43
N TYR A 170 15.64 11.63 -2.07
CA TYR A 170 14.35 11.07 -1.68
C TYR A 170 14.25 9.60 -2.04
N SER A 171 14.69 9.22 -3.24
CA SER A 171 14.73 7.82 -3.67
C SER A 171 15.62 6.96 -2.76
N HIS A 172 16.76 7.48 -2.28
CA HIS A 172 17.60 6.81 -1.28
C HIS A 172 16.89 6.60 0.05
N GLN A 173 16.13 7.59 0.53
CA GLN A 173 15.35 7.47 1.76
C GLN A 173 14.24 6.41 1.62
N LEU A 174 13.53 6.42 0.49
CA LEU A 174 12.45 5.48 0.18
C LEU A 174 12.95 4.03 0.10
N ILE A 175 14.03 3.77 -0.66
CA ILE A 175 14.55 2.41 -0.80
C ILE A 175 15.08 1.87 0.53
N ARG A 176 15.77 2.70 1.33
CA ARG A 176 16.22 2.32 2.67
C ARG A 176 15.04 1.92 3.55
N GLY A 177 13.99 2.74 3.59
CA GLY A 177 12.78 2.43 4.34
C GLY A 177 12.11 1.12 3.87
N ALA A 178 12.04 0.90 2.55
CA ALA A 178 11.49 -0.31 1.97
C ALA A 178 12.29 -1.58 2.30
N GLU A 179 13.61 -1.46 2.50
CA GLU A 179 14.47 -2.57 2.92
C GLU A 179 14.36 -2.83 4.43
N THR A 180 14.40 -1.79 5.27
CA THR A 180 14.21 -1.90 6.73
C THR A 180 12.88 -2.58 7.08
N LEU A 181 11.77 -2.13 6.48
CA LEU A 181 10.45 -2.72 6.70
C LEU A 181 10.37 -4.18 6.24
N PHE A 182 11.00 -4.49 5.11
CA PHE A 182 11.00 -5.85 4.58
C PHE A 182 11.83 -6.80 5.46
N GLN A 183 12.96 -6.33 5.98
CA GLN A 183 13.76 -7.10 6.93
C GLN A 183 12.93 -7.40 8.19
N PHE A 184 12.31 -6.38 8.79
CA PHE A 184 11.40 -6.54 9.92
C PHE A 184 10.29 -7.57 9.62
N ALA A 185 9.60 -7.43 8.49
CA ALA A 185 8.52 -8.33 8.11
C ALA A 185 8.96 -9.79 7.91
N ARG A 186 10.21 -10.01 7.49
CA ARG A 186 10.77 -11.34 7.31
C ARG A 186 11.11 -12.01 8.63
N GLU A 187 11.64 -11.24 9.58
CA GLU A 187 12.08 -11.72 10.89
C GLU A 187 10.89 -11.87 11.85
N GLN A 188 10.01 -10.88 11.87
CA GLN A 188 8.87 -10.78 12.78
C GLN A 188 7.55 -11.16 12.10
N ARG A 189 7.41 -12.42 11.70
CA ARG A 189 6.23 -12.88 10.95
C ARG A 189 4.94 -12.82 11.77
N GLY A 190 3.90 -12.21 11.21
CA GLY A 190 2.56 -12.13 11.80
C GLY A 190 1.59 -11.34 10.91
N LEU A 191 0.31 -11.36 11.28
CA LEU A 191 -0.71 -10.50 10.68
C LEU A 191 -0.85 -9.25 11.56
N TYR A 192 -0.98 -8.08 10.93
CA TYR A 192 -1.03 -6.83 11.67
C TYR A 192 -2.27 -6.69 12.52
N ASN A 193 -3.39 -7.31 12.11
CA ASN A 193 -4.67 -7.16 12.79
C ASN A 193 -4.85 -8.12 13.98
N ILE A 194 -3.79 -8.79 14.45
CA ILE A 194 -3.87 -9.63 15.64
C ILE A 194 -3.92 -8.74 16.88
N GLU A 195 -4.91 -8.98 17.75
CA GLU A 195 -5.07 -8.28 19.04
C GLU A 195 -5.22 -6.76 18.94
N ASN A 196 -5.61 -6.23 17.77
CA ASN A 196 -5.92 -4.82 17.61
C ASN A 196 -7.25 -4.58 16.92
N GLN A 197 -7.68 -3.32 16.98
CA GLN A 197 -8.97 -2.90 16.49
C GLN A 197 -9.10 -2.99 14.97
N ALA A 198 -8.00 -2.90 14.23
CA ALA A 198 -8.02 -2.94 12.78
C ALA A 198 -8.66 -4.23 12.24
N ALA A 199 -8.71 -5.31 13.03
CA ALA A 199 -9.43 -6.54 12.70
C ALA A 199 -10.94 -6.35 12.44
N ASN A 200 -11.55 -5.29 12.99
CA ASN A 200 -12.96 -4.99 12.80
C ASN A 200 -13.23 -4.10 11.57
N PHE A 201 -12.18 -3.54 10.97
CA PHE A 201 -12.26 -2.59 9.86
C PHE A 201 -11.55 -3.13 8.61
N TYR A 202 -10.26 -3.39 8.74
CA TYR A 202 -9.35 -3.82 7.68
C TYR A 202 -8.67 -5.15 8.02
N LYS A 203 -9.47 -6.19 8.21
CA LYS A 203 -8.94 -7.53 8.55
C LYS A 203 -8.06 -8.10 7.44
N SER A 204 -6.79 -8.35 7.75
CA SER A 204 -5.88 -9.04 6.84
C SER A 204 -6.15 -10.55 6.83
N THR A 205 -6.12 -11.15 5.64
CA THR A 205 -6.30 -12.60 5.44
C THR A 205 -4.99 -13.35 5.23
N SER A 206 -3.96 -12.67 4.71
CA SER A 206 -2.65 -13.24 4.44
C SER A 206 -1.60 -12.14 4.30
N TYR A 207 -0.34 -12.52 4.43
CA TYR A 207 0.79 -11.65 4.08
C TYR A 207 1.60 -12.19 2.88
N TRP A 208 1.29 -13.39 2.37
CA TRP A 208 2.12 -14.04 1.35
C TRP A 208 2.05 -13.34 0.00
N ASP A 209 0.89 -12.78 -0.35
CA ASP A 209 0.71 -11.99 -1.56
C ASP A 209 1.46 -10.67 -1.49
N GLU A 210 1.60 -10.08 -0.29
CA GLU A 210 2.43 -8.89 -0.08
C GLU A 210 3.89 -9.15 -0.44
N PHE A 211 4.43 -10.32 -0.06
CA PHE A 211 5.80 -10.69 -0.40
C PHE A 211 6.02 -10.70 -1.92
N VAL A 212 5.07 -11.24 -2.69
CA VAL A 212 5.13 -11.24 -4.16
C VAL A 212 5.00 -9.81 -4.68
N TRP A 213 4.06 -9.04 -4.14
CA TRP A 213 3.77 -7.66 -4.53
C TRP A 213 4.96 -6.72 -4.35
N ARG A 214 5.55 -6.69 -3.15
CA ARG A 214 6.75 -5.90 -2.85
C ARG A 214 7.94 -6.31 -3.67
N ALA A 215 8.17 -7.62 -3.84
CA ALA A 215 9.26 -8.12 -4.67
C ALA A 215 9.10 -7.68 -6.13
N THR A 216 7.87 -7.70 -6.64
CA THR A 216 7.54 -7.21 -7.98
C THR A 216 7.86 -5.71 -8.11
N TRP A 217 7.42 -4.87 -7.18
CA TRP A 217 7.68 -3.43 -7.23
C TRP A 217 9.15 -3.07 -7.16
N LEU A 218 9.93 -3.74 -6.31
CA LEU A 218 11.37 -3.46 -6.24
C LEU A 218 12.12 -3.98 -7.45
N TYR A 219 11.73 -5.11 -8.04
CA TYR A 219 12.29 -5.52 -9.31
C TYR A 219 12.02 -4.45 -10.38
N TYR A 220 10.79 -3.94 -10.47
CA TYR A 220 10.43 -2.87 -11.40
C TYR A 220 11.20 -1.57 -11.16
N ALA A 221 11.43 -1.20 -9.89
CA ALA A 221 12.13 0.03 -9.55
C ALA A 221 13.66 -0.03 -9.74
N THR A 222 14.26 -1.20 -9.50
CA THR A 222 15.73 -1.33 -9.39
C THR A 222 16.37 -2.18 -10.48
N GLY A 223 15.59 -3.05 -11.15
CA GLY A 223 16.11 -4.08 -12.05
C GLY A 223 16.91 -5.20 -11.35
N ASN A 224 16.99 -5.20 -10.01
CA ASN A 224 17.75 -6.20 -9.28
C ASN A 224 17.07 -7.58 -9.35
N ILE A 225 17.76 -8.53 -9.97
CA ILE A 225 17.26 -9.88 -10.25
C ILE A 225 16.90 -10.66 -8.98
N SER A 226 17.54 -10.39 -7.85
CA SER A 226 17.20 -11.05 -6.57
C SER A 226 15.74 -10.83 -6.14
N TYR A 227 15.12 -9.71 -6.53
CA TYR A 227 13.70 -9.49 -6.27
C TYR A 227 12.81 -10.28 -7.23
N LEU A 228 13.23 -10.48 -8.49
CA LEU A 228 12.53 -11.36 -9.42
C LEU A 228 12.61 -12.83 -8.97
N GLU A 229 13.79 -13.27 -8.51
CA GLU A 229 13.99 -14.59 -7.89
C GLU A 229 13.01 -14.81 -6.73
N LEU A 230 12.86 -13.82 -5.85
CA LEU A 230 11.90 -13.90 -4.75
C LEU A 230 10.45 -13.94 -5.24
N ALA A 231 10.07 -13.02 -6.15
CA ALA A 231 8.70 -12.91 -6.67
C ALA A 231 8.24 -14.19 -7.40
N THR A 232 9.18 -14.92 -7.98
CA THR A 232 8.96 -16.15 -8.74
C THR A 232 9.39 -17.40 -7.99
N ALA A 233 9.71 -17.31 -6.69
CA ALA A 233 10.13 -18.48 -5.92
C ALA A 233 8.99 -19.52 -5.85
N PRO A 234 9.21 -20.78 -6.28
CA PRO A 234 8.14 -21.79 -6.30
C PRO A 234 7.46 -21.99 -4.94
N ALA A 235 8.24 -21.94 -3.85
CA ALA A 235 7.71 -22.06 -2.49
C ALA A 235 6.78 -20.89 -2.12
N LEU A 236 7.04 -19.68 -2.61
CA LEU A 236 6.18 -18.52 -2.38
C LEU A 236 4.91 -18.60 -3.25
N ALA A 237 5.06 -18.99 -4.51
CA ALA A 237 3.94 -19.20 -5.43
C ALA A 237 2.94 -20.24 -4.90
N THR A 238 3.43 -21.33 -4.29
CA THR A 238 2.57 -22.32 -3.61
C THR A 238 1.87 -21.72 -2.39
N ARG A 239 2.59 -21.01 -1.51
CA ARG A 239 2.01 -20.45 -0.26
C ARG A 239 0.92 -19.43 -0.51
N VAL A 240 1.06 -18.63 -1.56
CA VAL A 240 0.06 -17.62 -1.93
C VAL A 240 -1.11 -18.20 -2.71
N GLY A 241 -1.06 -19.49 -3.07
CA GLY A 241 -2.07 -20.14 -3.91
C GLY A 241 -2.05 -19.64 -5.35
N ALA A 242 -0.90 -19.18 -5.86
CA ALA A 242 -0.83 -18.60 -7.21
C ALA A 242 -1.04 -19.61 -8.34
N LEU A 243 -1.01 -20.90 -8.05
CA LEU A 243 -1.25 -21.98 -9.00
C LEU A 243 -2.71 -22.49 -8.94
N GLU A 244 -3.50 -21.97 -8.00
CA GLU A 244 -4.89 -22.35 -7.81
C GLU A 244 -5.82 -21.39 -8.56
N ARG A 245 -6.93 -21.91 -9.12
CA ARG A 245 -7.97 -21.06 -9.71
C ARG A 245 -8.67 -20.29 -8.61
N SER A 246 -8.21 -19.08 -8.35
CA SER A 246 -8.77 -18.23 -7.31
C SER A 246 -9.59 -17.08 -7.91
N HIS A 247 -10.82 -16.90 -7.45
CA HIS A 247 -11.65 -15.73 -7.75
C HIS A 247 -11.33 -14.55 -6.82
N ARG A 248 -10.11 -14.50 -6.26
CA ARG A 248 -9.68 -13.44 -5.36
C ARG A 248 -9.55 -12.13 -6.12
N VAL A 249 -10.23 -11.10 -5.61
CA VAL A 249 -10.28 -9.77 -6.22
C VAL A 249 -9.10 -8.95 -5.72
N PHE A 250 -8.44 -8.24 -6.63
CA PHE A 250 -7.39 -7.29 -6.30
C PHE A 250 -7.92 -6.19 -5.37
N SER A 251 -7.32 -6.04 -4.20
CA SER A 251 -7.81 -5.13 -3.16
C SER A 251 -6.69 -4.74 -2.18
N TRP A 252 -7.04 -3.89 -1.19
CA TRP A 252 -6.16 -3.57 -0.07
C TRP A 252 -5.80 -4.78 0.81
N ASP A 253 -6.46 -5.94 0.67
CA ASP A 253 -6.11 -7.19 1.38
C ASP A 253 -5.41 -8.20 0.48
N ASN A 254 -5.66 -8.16 -0.84
CA ASN A 254 -5.13 -9.16 -1.77
C ASN A 254 -4.46 -8.54 -2.99
N LYS A 255 -3.14 -8.71 -3.09
CA LYS A 255 -2.30 -8.12 -4.15
C LYS A 255 -1.88 -9.10 -5.22
N LEU A 256 -2.24 -10.37 -5.08
CA LEU A 256 -1.73 -11.43 -5.96
C LEU A 256 -2.06 -11.16 -7.43
N LEU A 257 -3.31 -10.81 -7.74
CA LEU A 257 -3.72 -10.53 -9.13
C LEU A 257 -2.96 -9.32 -9.71
N GLY A 258 -2.75 -8.26 -8.92
CA GLY A 258 -1.96 -7.11 -9.34
C GLY A 258 -0.50 -7.48 -9.63
N ALA A 259 0.11 -8.28 -8.75
CA ALA A 259 1.46 -8.78 -8.94
C ALA A 259 1.58 -9.68 -10.18
N GLN A 260 0.60 -10.56 -10.41
CA GLN A 260 0.55 -11.45 -11.58
C GLN A 260 0.46 -10.64 -12.89
N VAL A 261 -0.34 -9.58 -12.94
CA VAL A 261 -0.43 -8.68 -14.11
C VAL A 261 0.93 -8.04 -14.40
N LEU A 262 1.58 -7.48 -13.38
CA LEU A 262 2.91 -6.86 -13.52
C LEU A 262 3.98 -7.88 -13.94
N LEU A 263 3.99 -9.09 -13.37
CA LEU A 263 4.97 -10.12 -13.72
C LEU A 263 4.68 -10.75 -15.09
N THR A 264 3.43 -10.79 -15.52
CA THR A 264 3.05 -11.15 -16.89
C THR A 264 3.66 -10.19 -17.90
N ARG A 265 3.64 -8.88 -17.62
CA ARG A 265 4.33 -7.87 -18.44
C ARG A 265 5.83 -8.15 -18.51
N VAL A 266 6.49 -8.48 -17.39
CA VAL A 266 7.92 -8.89 -17.39
C VAL A 266 8.16 -10.08 -18.31
N ARG A 267 7.30 -11.11 -18.24
CA ARG A 267 7.39 -12.28 -19.12
C ARG A 267 7.28 -11.91 -20.61
N ILE A 268 6.29 -11.08 -20.96
CA ILE A 268 6.00 -10.74 -22.36
C ILE A 268 7.10 -9.86 -22.97
N PHE A 269 7.60 -8.87 -22.23
CA PHE A 269 8.53 -7.88 -22.79
C PHE A 269 10.00 -8.20 -22.54
N LEU A 270 10.35 -8.84 -21.43
CA LEU A 270 11.74 -9.16 -21.08
C LEU A 270 12.05 -10.66 -21.27
N SER A 271 11.04 -11.52 -21.24
CA SER A 271 11.15 -12.97 -21.42
C SER A 271 12.33 -13.61 -20.67
N PRO A 272 12.45 -13.39 -19.34
CA PRO A 272 13.53 -13.99 -18.57
C PRO A 272 13.36 -15.52 -18.55
N GLY A 273 14.45 -16.24 -18.84
CA GLY A 273 14.46 -17.70 -18.93
C GLY A 273 14.51 -18.39 -17.56
N TYR A 274 15.19 -19.55 -17.51
CA TYR A 274 15.39 -20.29 -16.26
C TYR A 274 16.09 -19.43 -15.18
N PRO A 275 15.68 -19.51 -13.91
CA PRO A 275 14.63 -20.37 -13.32
C PRO A 275 13.22 -19.75 -13.29
N TYR A 276 13.03 -18.54 -13.84
CA TYR A 276 11.83 -17.71 -13.65
C TYR A 276 10.64 -18.13 -14.52
N GLU A 277 10.95 -18.60 -15.74
CA GLU A 277 9.98 -18.80 -16.82
C GLU A 277 8.76 -19.61 -16.39
N GLN A 278 8.93 -20.68 -15.60
CA GLN A 278 7.84 -21.57 -15.21
C GLN A 278 6.77 -20.84 -14.39
N ILE A 279 7.18 -20.08 -13.37
CA ILE A 279 6.25 -19.37 -12.50
C ILE A 279 5.64 -18.17 -13.22
N LEU A 280 6.43 -17.46 -14.02
CA LEU A 280 5.92 -16.37 -14.85
C LEU A 280 4.87 -16.85 -15.86
N ASN A 281 5.07 -18.02 -16.45
CA ASN A 281 4.10 -18.63 -17.36
C ASN A 281 2.79 -18.96 -16.64
N GLU A 282 2.86 -19.40 -15.38
CA GLU A 282 1.65 -19.65 -14.59
C GLU A 282 0.93 -18.34 -14.21
N PHE A 283 1.67 -17.31 -13.78
CA PHE A 283 1.09 -15.98 -13.52
C PHE A 283 0.40 -15.40 -14.75
N HIS A 284 0.96 -15.61 -15.93
CA HIS A 284 0.34 -15.23 -17.20
C HIS A 284 -0.99 -15.94 -17.42
N LYS A 285 -1.03 -17.28 -17.28
CA LYS A 285 -2.29 -18.05 -17.42
C LYS A 285 -3.34 -17.60 -16.42
N GLN A 286 -2.97 -17.36 -15.16
CA GLN A 286 -3.91 -16.88 -14.15
C GLN A 286 -4.44 -15.49 -14.51
N THR A 287 -3.58 -14.60 -14.99
CA THR A 287 -3.99 -13.27 -15.48
C THR A 287 -5.00 -13.38 -16.62
N GLU A 288 -4.74 -14.23 -17.63
CA GLU A 288 -5.66 -14.47 -18.74
C GLU A 288 -7.01 -15.03 -18.25
N LEU A 289 -6.99 -16.01 -17.34
CA LEU A 289 -8.21 -16.58 -16.76
C LEU A 289 -9.03 -15.54 -16.00
N SER A 290 -8.38 -14.70 -15.19
CA SER A 290 -9.03 -13.62 -14.46
C SER A 290 -9.61 -12.58 -15.42
N MET A 291 -8.87 -12.14 -16.44
CA MET A 291 -9.38 -11.21 -17.45
C MET A 291 -10.60 -11.79 -18.19
N CYS A 292 -10.53 -13.04 -18.64
CA CYS A 292 -11.64 -13.73 -19.30
C CYS A 292 -12.88 -13.85 -18.41
N SER A 293 -12.73 -13.94 -17.09
CA SER A 293 -13.86 -14.04 -16.17
C SER A 293 -14.75 -12.78 -16.16
N PHE A 294 -14.19 -11.60 -16.51
CA PHE A 294 -14.92 -10.35 -16.63
C PHE A 294 -15.67 -10.19 -17.97
N TYR A 295 -15.25 -10.92 -19.00
CA TYR A 295 -15.90 -10.91 -20.32
C TYR A 295 -16.90 -12.06 -20.47
N ARG A 296 -17.94 -12.08 -19.63
CA ARG A 296 -19.09 -12.98 -19.82
C ARG A 296 -20.01 -12.48 -20.93
N THR A 297 -19.60 -12.59 -22.20
CA THR A 297 -20.50 -12.74 -23.36
C THR A 297 -19.69 -13.04 -24.63
N THR A 298 -19.43 -14.31 -24.88
CA THR A 298 -19.63 -14.87 -26.22
C THR A 298 -20.54 -16.09 -26.03
N PRO A 299 -21.67 -16.19 -26.73
CA PRO A 299 -22.42 -17.44 -26.77
C PRO A 299 -21.44 -18.50 -27.24
N ARG A 300 -21.31 -19.61 -26.50
CA ARG A 300 -20.84 -20.84 -27.13
C ARG A 300 -21.78 -21.05 -28.31
N SER A 301 -21.27 -20.95 -29.53
CA SER A 301 -21.92 -21.58 -30.66
C SER A 301 -22.11 -23.02 -30.24
N THR A 302 -23.37 -23.39 -29.97
CA THR A 302 -23.79 -24.78 -30.02
C THR A 302 -23.49 -25.22 -31.44
N GLU A 303 -22.34 -25.88 -31.62
CA GLU A 303 -22.08 -26.65 -32.82
C GLU A 303 -23.17 -27.72 -32.89
N HIS A 304 -23.93 -27.63 -33.98
CA HIS A 304 -24.72 -28.74 -34.48
C HIS A 304 -23.80 -29.93 -34.72
N GLU A 305 -24.11 -31.05 -34.09
CA GLU A 305 -24.22 -32.39 -34.71
C GLU A 305 -24.96 -33.34 -33.77
#